data_AF-A0A1G7FCG7-F1
#
_entry.id   AF-A0A1G7FCG7-F1
#
_cell.length_a   1.000
_cell.length_b   1.000
_cell.length_c   1.000
_cell.angle_alpha   90.00
_cell.angle_beta   90.00
_cell.angle_gamma   90.00
#
_symmetry.space_group_name_H-M   'P 1'
#
loop_
_entity.id
_entity.type
_entity.pdbx_description
1 polymer ?
#
loop_
_entity_poly.entity_id
_entity_poly.type
_entity_poly.pdbx_seq_one_letter_code
_entity_poly.pdbx_strand_id
1 'polypeptide(L)'
;MAEVHHHHVHNQDPEAGAEQRKAIWKTFWILLIITSLEFLIAFTVPHGVLKVSIFIIMTIVKAFYIVGEFMHLKHETKTLIWSILVPVIFVAWLILALLLEGNAIFEAIFG
;
A
#
# COMPACT_ATOMS: atom_id res chain seq x y z
N MET A 1 44.76 -35.82 0.38
CA MET A 1 43.49 -35.46 1.05
C MET A 1 42.71 -34.60 0.06
N ALA A 2 41.70 -35.16 -0.60
CA ALA A 2 40.81 -34.41 -1.49
C ALA A 2 39.60 -33.97 -0.68
N GLU A 3 39.40 -32.65 -0.56
CA GLU A 3 38.24 -32.04 0.09
C GLU A 3 37.04 -32.15 -0.84
N VAL A 4 36.04 -32.94 -0.44
CA VAL A 4 34.78 -33.09 -1.17
C VAL A 4 33.92 -31.88 -0.84
N HIS A 5 33.84 -30.91 -1.76
CA HIS A 5 32.88 -29.82 -1.68
C HIS A 5 31.46 -30.37 -1.81
N HIS A 6 30.77 -30.49 -0.67
CA HIS A 6 29.34 -30.76 -0.63
C HIS A 6 28.58 -29.53 -1.16
N HIS A 7 28.16 -29.61 -2.43
CA HIS A 7 27.23 -28.66 -3.01
C HIS A 7 25.88 -28.85 -2.30
N HIS A 8 25.54 -27.96 -1.36
CA HIS A 8 24.20 -27.90 -0.77
C HIS A 8 23.20 -27.54 -1.87
N VAL A 9 22.59 -28.56 -2.48
CA VAL A 9 21.40 -28.38 -3.31
C VAL A 9 20.29 -27.99 -2.34
N HIS A 10 19.92 -26.70 -2.34
CA HIS A 10 18.67 -26.26 -1.74
C HIS A 10 17.54 -26.94 -2.51
N ASN A 11 17.08 -28.10 -2.02
CA ASN A 11 15.76 -28.59 -2.37
C ASN A 11 14.77 -27.52 -1.86
N GLN A 12 14.32 -26.65 -2.75
CA GLN A 12 13.16 -25.83 -2.51
C GLN A 12 11.97 -26.78 -2.51
N ASP A 13 11.52 -27.19 -1.32
CA ASP A 13 10.29 -27.95 -1.18
C ASP A 13 9.17 -27.20 -1.93
N PRO A 14 8.55 -27.78 -2.98
CA PRO A 14 7.52 -27.10 -3.76
C PRO A 14 6.25 -26.79 -2.95
N GLU A 15 6.17 -27.29 -1.72
CA GLU A 15 5.10 -27.03 -0.75
C GLU A 15 5.41 -25.86 0.20
N ALA A 16 6.65 -25.37 0.25
CA ALA A 16 7.04 -24.21 1.03
C ALA A 16 6.49 -22.93 0.38
N GLY A 17 5.24 -22.58 0.69
CA GLY A 17 4.54 -21.39 0.19
C GLY A 17 3.13 -21.65 -0.35
N ALA A 18 2.63 -22.88 -0.31
CA ALA A 18 1.29 -23.21 -0.78
C ALA A 18 0.19 -22.43 -0.02
N GLU A 19 0.35 -22.26 1.28
CA GLU A 19 -0.57 -21.49 2.14
C GLU A 19 -0.56 -19.99 1.82
N GLN A 20 0.62 -19.41 1.57
CA GLN A 20 0.76 -18.01 1.16
C GLN A 20 0.12 -17.76 -0.21
N ARG A 21 0.31 -18.68 -1.16
CA ARG A 21 -0.30 -18.59 -2.50
C ARG A 21 -1.83 -18.66 -2.45
N LYS A 22 -2.40 -19.47 -1.56
CA LYS A 22 -3.86 -19.53 -1.34
C LYS A 22 -4.40 -18.22 -0.74
N ALA A 23 -3.71 -17.64 0.23
CA ALA A 23 -4.10 -16.35 0.82
C ALA A 23 -4.10 -15.22 -0.23
N ILE A 24 -3.05 -15.15 -1.04
CA ILE A 24 -2.94 -14.20 -2.16
C ILE A 24 -4.12 -14.34 -3.13
N TRP A 25 -4.43 -15.57 -3.55
CA TRP A 25 -5.54 -15.83 -4.47
C TRP A 25 -6.91 -15.48 -3.86
N LYS A 26 -7.12 -15.78 -2.58
CA LYS A 26 -8.35 -15.41 -1.87
C LYS A 26 -8.55 -13.90 -1.82
N THR A 27 -7.50 -13.17 -1.46
CA THR A 27 -7.51 -11.70 -1.37
C THR A 27 -7.66 -11.07 -2.75
N PHE A 28 -6.99 -11.60 -3.76
CA PHE A 28 -7.15 -11.18 -5.14
C PHE A 28 -8.62 -11.23 -5.57
N TRP A 29 -9.32 -12.34 -5.31
CA TRP A 29 -10.75 -12.45 -5.64
C TRP A 29 -11.63 -11.49 -4.83
N ILE A 30 -11.37 -11.30 -3.53
CA ILE A 30 -12.07 -10.28 -2.70
C ILE A 30 -11.92 -8.89 -3.32
N LEU A 31 -10.68 -8.51 -3.65
CA LEU A 31 -10.37 -7.18 -4.16
C LEU A 31 -10.89 -6.97 -5.57
N LEU A 32 -10.85 -8.01 -6.41
CA LEU A 32 -11.45 -8.00 -7.74
C LEU A 32 -12.95 -7.69 -7.61
N ILE A 33 -13.68 -8.44 -6.77
CA ILE A 33 -15.13 -8.24 -6.59
C ILE A 33 -15.44 -6.83 -6.08
N ILE A 34 -14.72 -6.36 -5.06
CA ILE A 34 -14.88 -5.00 -4.52
C ILE A 34 -14.65 -3.96 -5.62
N THR A 35 -13.57 -4.12 -6.40
CA THR A 35 -13.20 -3.19 -7.48
C THR A 35 -14.22 -3.23 -8.63
N SER A 36 -14.71 -4.40 -9.01
CA SER A 36 -15.76 -4.54 -10.03
C SER A 36 -17.07 -3.90 -9.58
N LEU A 37 -17.45 -4.06 -8.31
CA LEU A 37 -18.62 -3.42 -7.74
C LEU A 37 -18.45 -1.89 -7.69
N GLU A 38 -17.26 -1.42 -7.31
CA GLU A 38 -16.88 -0.01 -7.31
C GLU A 38 -17.03 0.61 -8.72
N PHE A 39 -16.53 -0.06 -9.75
CA PHE A 39 -16.72 0.36 -11.14
C PHE A 39 -18.21 0.36 -11.54
N LEU A 40 -18.97 -0.67 -11.16
CA LEU A 40 -20.40 -0.75 -11.48
C LEU A 40 -21.19 0.43 -10.87
N ILE A 41 -20.92 0.76 -9.61
CA ILE A 41 -21.51 1.92 -8.93
C ILE A 41 -21.03 3.21 -9.60
N ALA A 42 -19.76 3.29 -10.02
CA ALA A 42 -19.23 4.44 -10.73
C ALA A 42 -19.90 4.68 -12.08
N PHE A 43 -20.35 3.64 -12.79
CA PHE A 43 -21.06 3.80 -14.06
C PHE A 43 -22.57 4.00 -13.90
N THR A 44 -23.18 3.55 -12.80
CA THR A 44 -24.64 3.61 -12.60
C THR A 44 -25.11 4.84 -11.81
N VAL A 45 -24.29 5.38 -10.92
CA VAL A 45 -24.66 6.54 -10.07
C VAL A 45 -24.32 7.86 -10.79
N PRO A 46 -25.26 8.81 -10.89
CA PRO A 46 -25.01 10.12 -11.48
C PRO A 46 -23.91 10.88 -10.73
N HIS A 47 -23.20 11.73 -11.45
CA HIS A 47 -22.06 12.49 -10.90
C HIS A 47 -22.55 13.44 -9.80
N GLY A 48 -22.00 13.28 -8.59
CA GLY A 48 -22.33 14.11 -7.43
C GLY A 48 -21.37 13.86 -6.26
N VAL A 49 -21.42 14.74 -5.27
CA VAL A 49 -20.57 14.68 -4.07
C VAL A 49 -20.71 13.36 -3.30
N LEU A 50 -21.90 12.75 -3.32
CA LEU A 50 -22.17 11.45 -2.70
C LEU A 50 -21.43 10.29 -3.39
N LYS A 51 -21.28 10.35 -4.72
CA LYS A 51 -20.53 9.35 -5.47
C LYS A 51 -19.04 9.44 -5.15
N VAL A 52 -18.51 10.66 -5.08
CA VAL A 52 -17.09 10.89 -4.76
C VAL A 52 -16.76 10.41 -3.35
N SER A 53 -17.60 10.72 -2.36
CA SER A 53 -17.37 10.29 -0.98
C SER A 53 -17.44 8.77 -0.82
N ILE A 54 -18.41 8.10 -1.46
CA ILE A 54 -18.51 6.63 -1.44
C ILE A 54 -17.26 5.99 -2.07
N PHE A 55 -16.77 6.57 -3.17
CA PHE A 55 -15.62 6.06 -3.91
C PHE A 55 -14.33 6.17 -3.10
N ILE A 56 -14.13 7.31 -2.42
CA ILE A 56 -12.99 7.53 -1.53
C ILE A 56 -13.00 6.50 -0.39
N ILE A 57 -14.15 6.30 0.27
CA ILE A 57 -14.27 5.34 1.37
C ILE A 57 -13.98 3.91 0.87
N MET A 58 -14.56 3.53 -0.27
CA MET A 58 -14.37 2.19 -0.84
C MET A 58 -12.91 1.96 -1.27
N THR A 59 -12.26 2.98 -1.81
CA THR A 59 -10.82 2.95 -2.16
C THR A 59 -9.95 2.76 -0.91
N ILE A 60 -10.26 3.45 0.19
CA ILE A 60 -9.55 3.30 1.48
C ILE A 60 -9.71 1.87 2.00
N VAL A 61 -10.94 1.32 1.99
CA VAL A 61 -11.19 -0.06 2.41
C VAL A 61 -10.35 -1.04 1.58
N LYS A 62 -10.31 -0.87 0.26
CA LYS A 62 -9.48 -1.71 -0.62
C LYS A 62 -8.00 -1.60 -0.27
N ALA A 63 -7.50 -0.40 0.05
CA ALA A 63 -6.11 -0.19 0.43
C ALA A 63 -5.77 -0.95 1.72
N PHE A 64 -6.66 -0.97 2.71
CA PHE A 64 -6.49 -1.77 3.91
C PHE A 64 -6.43 -3.27 3.62
N TYR A 65 -7.30 -3.80 2.75
CA TYR A 65 -7.25 -5.21 2.35
C TYR A 65 -5.97 -5.55 1.58
N ILE A 66 -5.49 -4.66 0.70
CA ILE A 66 -4.22 -4.84 -0.02
C ILE A 66 -3.05 -4.91 0.96
N VAL A 67 -2.94 -3.92 1.86
CA VAL A 67 -1.84 -3.83 2.84
C VAL A 67 -1.91 -4.98 3.86
N GLY A 68 -3.10 -5.40 4.28
CA GLY A 68 -3.26 -6.47 5.27
C GLY A 68 -2.86 -7.85 4.74
N GLU A 69 -3.24 -8.17 3.50
CA GLU A 69 -3.13 -9.53 2.95
C GLU A 69 -1.95 -9.70 1.98
N PHE A 70 -1.69 -8.76 1.06
CA PHE A 70 -0.56 -8.89 0.14
C PHE A 70 0.79 -8.64 0.81
N MET A 71 0.81 -8.01 1.98
CA MET A 71 2.05 -7.82 2.71
C MET A 71 2.42 -9.00 3.63
N HIS A 72 1.65 -10.08 3.78
CA HIS A 72 2.03 -11.24 4.62
C HIS A 72 2.52 -10.84 6.03
N LEU A 73 1.90 -9.82 6.66
CA LEU A 73 2.62 -9.00 7.64
C LEU A 73 2.00 -8.93 9.02
N LYS A 74 1.07 -9.81 9.38
CA LYS A 74 0.46 -9.77 10.71
C LYS A 74 1.45 -9.89 11.88
N HIS A 75 2.67 -10.39 11.66
CA HIS A 75 3.75 -10.44 12.68
C HIS A 75 4.90 -9.43 12.51
N GLU A 76 5.10 -8.82 11.33
CA GLU A 76 6.17 -7.85 11.08
C GLU A 76 5.67 -6.43 10.71
N THR A 77 4.35 -6.17 10.85
CA THR A 77 3.66 -4.92 10.44
C THR A 77 4.38 -3.63 10.83
N LYS A 78 5.08 -3.63 11.96
CA LYS A 78 5.76 -2.43 12.47
C LYS A 78 6.76 -1.89 11.44
N THR A 79 7.61 -2.74 10.85
CA THR A 79 8.67 -2.29 9.93
C THR A 79 8.10 -1.69 8.65
N LEU A 80 7.05 -2.29 8.06
CA LEU A 80 6.42 -1.73 6.86
C LEU A 80 5.61 -0.47 7.18
N ILE A 81 4.92 -0.39 8.32
CA ILE A 81 4.27 0.84 8.77
C ILE A 81 5.30 1.97 8.86
N TRP A 82 6.45 1.74 9.50
CA TRP A 82 7.52 2.73 9.56
C TRP A 82 8.08 3.09 8.18
N SER A 83 8.21 2.13 7.26
CA SER A 83 8.69 2.37 5.89
C SER A 83 7.77 3.28 5.06
N ILE A 84 6.47 3.30 5.36
CA ILE A 84 5.47 4.15 4.69
C ILE A 84 5.30 5.46 5.47
N LEU A 85 5.26 5.40 6.80
CA LEU A 85 4.99 6.55 7.66
C LEU A 85 6.13 7.58 7.59
N VAL A 86 7.39 7.13 7.58
CA VAL A 86 8.58 8.00 7.51
C VAL A 86 8.57 8.89 6.25
N PRO A 87 8.45 8.35 5.01
CA PRO A 87 8.42 9.19 3.82
C PRO A 87 7.19 10.10 3.77
N VAL A 88 6.03 9.66 4.26
CA VAL A 88 4.81 10.50 4.31
C VAL A 88 5.00 11.70 5.24
N ILE A 89 5.53 11.48 6.45
CA ILE A 89 5.81 12.55 7.41
C ILE A 89 6.88 13.50 6.85
N PHE A 90 7.93 12.96 6.22
CA PHE A 90 8.97 13.76 5.60
C PHE A 90 8.43 14.70 4.52
N VAL A 91 7.57 14.20 3.61
CA VAL A 91 6.94 15.02 2.58
C VAL A 91 6.02 16.08 3.18
N ALA A 92 5.20 15.72 4.18
CA ALA A 92 4.32 16.68 4.85
C ALA A 92 5.13 17.81 5.55
N TRP A 93 6.23 17.45 6.20
CA TRP A 93 7.15 18.42 6.81
C TRP A 93 7.80 19.32 5.75
N LEU A 94 8.23 18.76 4.62
CA LEU A 94 8.86 19.51 3.52
C LEU A 94 7.87 20.54 2.93
N ILE A 95 6.61 20.15 2.73
CA ILE A 95 5.55 21.08 2.29
C ILE A 95 5.39 22.23 3.28
N LEU A 96 5.32 21.95 4.58
CA LEU A 96 5.22 22.99 5.61
C LEU A 96 6.43 23.92 5.62
N ALA A 97 7.65 23.38 5.52
CA ALA A 97 8.88 24.17 5.47
C ALA A 97 8.89 25.12 4.26
N LEU A 98 8.51 24.63 3.07
CA LEU A 98 8.41 25.45 1.87
C LEU A 98 7.36 26.56 1.98
N LEU A 99 6.24 26.30 2.64
CA LEU A 99 5.19 27.31 2.85
C LEU A 99 5.67 28.42 3.79
N LEU A 100 6.40 28.08 4.87
CA LEU A 100 6.93 29.05 5.82
C LEU A 100 8.04 29.91 5.19
N GLU A 101 9.03 29.28 4.56
CA GLU A 101 10.12 29.98 3.86
C GLU A 101 9.59 30.81 2.69
N GLY A 102 8.65 30.25 1.92
CA GLY A 102 7.98 30.96 0.83
C GLY A 102 7.24 32.20 1.31
N ASN A 103 6.53 32.12 2.44
CA ASN A 103 5.86 33.27 3.04
C ASN A 103 6.86 34.32 3.56
N ALA A 104 7.93 33.89 4.23
CA ALA A 104 8.96 34.79 4.73
C ALA A 104 9.67 35.57 3.61
N ILE A 105 9.99 34.90 2.50
CA ILE A 105 10.59 35.54 1.32
C ILE A 105 9.59 36.50 0.66
N PHE A 106 8.31 36.12 0.54
CA PHE A 106 7.28 36.96 -0.03
C PHE A 106 7.11 38.26 0.76
N GLU A 107 7.06 38.18 2.09
CA GLU A 107 6.97 39.34 2.98
C GLU A 107 8.24 40.21 2.91
N ALA A 108 9.43 39.62 2.81
CA ALA A 108 10.68 40.38 2.71
C ALA A 108 10.84 41.15 1.36
N ILE A 109 10.17 40.70 0.29
CA ILE A 109 10.28 41.30 -1.05
C ILE A 109 9.14 42.29 -1.33
N PHE A 110 7.93 42.00 -0.86
CA PHE A 110 6.71 42.76 -1.22
C PHE A 110 6.01 43.43 -0.02
N GLY A 111 6.44 43.12 1.21
CA GLY A 111 5.96 43.74 2.44
C GLY A 111 6.74 44.99 2.83
#